data_AF-A0A1G1JHX4-F1
#
_entry.id   AF-A0A1G1JHX4-F1
#
_cell.length_a   1.000
_cell.length_b   1.000
_cell.length_c   1.000
_cell.angle_alpha   90.00
_cell.angle_beta   90.00
_cell.angle_gamma   90.00
#
_symmetry.space_group_name_H-M   'P 1'
#
loop_
_entity.id
_entity.type
_entity.pdbx_description
1 polymer ?
#
loop_
_entity_poly.entity_id
_entity_poly.type
_entity_poly.pdbx_seq_one_letter_code
_entity_poly.pdbx_strand_id
1 'polypeptide(L)'
;MDEVQSRFTRAISIDLQTAGLEIDTLKQIQQILVNHRGKTPVYINFRDHQGKAAVINSGDRFRVVASDTLMLELEKIAGENSVKIT
;
A
#
# COMPACT_ATOMS: atom_id res chain seq x y z
N MET A 1 23.20 17.05 -3.35
CA MET A 1 21.91 17.55 -3.86
C MET A 1 21.23 16.29 -4.39
N ASP A 2 20.52 15.50 -3.59
CA ASP A 2 19.46 15.87 -2.66
C ASP A 2 19.61 15.23 -1.28
N GLU A 3 19.50 16.08 -0.27
CA GLU A 3 19.37 15.74 1.13
C GLU A 3 17.92 15.34 1.41
N VAL A 4 17.66 14.10 1.83
CA VAL A 4 16.60 13.83 2.80
C VAL A 4 17.04 12.70 3.72
N GLN A 5 17.81 13.08 4.75
CA GLN A 5 17.70 12.41 6.03
C GLN A 5 16.27 12.59 6.53
N SER A 6 15.53 11.53 6.85
CA SER A 6 14.71 11.46 8.08
C SER A 6 13.79 10.26 8.13
N ARG A 7 14.05 9.44 9.15
CA ARG A 7 13.19 8.38 9.72
C ARG A 7 13.06 7.12 8.88
N PHE A 8 13.78 6.09 9.33
CA PHE A 8 13.51 4.66 9.16
C PHE A 8 12.12 4.24 9.71
N THR A 9 11.06 4.97 9.36
CA THR A 9 9.70 4.54 9.61
C THR A 9 9.34 3.71 8.40
N ARG A 10 9.63 2.40 8.48
CA ARG A 10 9.18 1.43 7.49
C ARG A 10 7.70 1.71 7.23
N ALA A 11 7.36 2.01 5.99
CA ALA A 11 6.02 2.30 5.53
C ALA A 11 5.71 1.42 4.32
N ILE A 12 4.49 0.91 4.24
CA ILE A 12 4.06 0.15 3.07
C ILE A 12 3.36 1.10 2.11
N SER A 13 3.92 1.25 0.92
CA SER A 13 3.30 1.95 -0.19
C SER A 13 2.71 0.93 -1.16
N ILE A 14 1.43 1.06 -1.45
CA ILE A 14 0.70 0.18 -2.37
C ILE A 14 0.33 0.99 -3.60
N ASP A 15 1.01 0.74 -4.70
CA ASP A 15 0.73 1.29 -6.02
C ASP A 15 -0.39 0.51 -6.70
N LEU A 16 -1.61 1.05 -6.65
CA LEU A 16 -2.76 0.50 -7.36
C LEU A 16 -2.98 1.24 -8.67
N GLN A 17 -3.16 0.51 -9.76
CA GLN A 17 -3.69 1.10 -10.98
C GLN A 17 -5.19 1.35 -10.81
N THR A 18 -5.66 2.57 -11.10
CA THR A 18 -7.09 2.89 -11.04
C THR A 18 -7.90 2.11 -12.07
N ALA A 19 -7.25 1.70 -13.17
CA ALA A 19 -7.87 0.89 -14.20
C ALA A 19 -7.93 -0.58 -13.82
N GLY A 20 -9.14 -1.11 -13.76
CA GLY A 20 -9.39 -2.46 -13.29
C GLY A 20 -9.46 -2.57 -11.77
N LEU A 21 -9.42 -1.46 -11.03
CA LEU A 21 -9.64 -1.50 -9.59
C LEU A 21 -11.12 -1.74 -9.28
N GLU A 22 -11.46 -2.98 -8.97
CA GLU A 22 -12.80 -3.33 -8.51
C GLU A 22 -12.96 -3.02 -7.01
N ILE A 23 -14.19 -2.69 -6.61
CA ILE A 23 -14.54 -2.46 -5.20
C ILE A 23 -14.26 -3.72 -4.36
N ASP A 24 -14.36 -4.90 -4.96
CA ASP A 24 -14.08 -6.17 -4.30
C ASP A 24 -12.60 -6.31 -3.95
N THR A 25 -11.71 -6.02 -4.91
CA THR A 25 -10.25 -5.92 -4.72
C THR A 25 -9.89 -4.97 -3.58
N LEU A 26 -10.52 -3.78 -3.56
CA LEU A 26 -10.28 -2.80 -2.50
C LEU A 26 -10.74 -3.32 -1.13
N LYS A 27 -11.88 -4.02 -1.05
CA LYS A 27 -12.36 -4.67 0.18
C LYS A 27 -11.41 -5.77 0.63
N GLN A 28 -10.90 -6.60 -0.27
CA GLN A 28 -9.94 -7.66 0.08
C GLN A 28 -8.65 -7.07 0.64
N ILE A 29 -8.09 -6.04 -0.02
CA ILE A 29 -6.91 -5.32 0.49
C ILE A 29 -7.20 -4.75 1.89
N GLN A 30 -8.37 -4.12 2.08
CA GLN A 30 -8.79 -3.62 3.38
C GLN A 30 -8.88 -4.73 4.44
N GLN A 31 -9.42 -5.90 4.11
CA GLN A 31 -9.49 -7.04 5.03
C GLN A 31 -8.10 -7.53 5.43
N ILE A 32 -7.18 -7.67 4.48
CA ILE A 32 -5.78 -8.06 4.74
C ILE A 32 -5.11 -7.03 5.66
N LEU A 33 -5.30 -5.74 5.39
CA LEU A 33 -4.78 -4.65 6.22
C LEU A 33 -5.32 -4.69 7.65
N VAL A 34 -6.59 -5.06 7.84
CA VAL A 34 -7.20 -5.20 9.17
C VAL A 34 -6.75 -6.48 9.87
N ASN A 35 -6.54 -7.56 9.12
CA ASN A 35 -6.11 -8.86 9.64
C ASN A 35 -4.65 -8.82 10.13
N HIS A 36 -3.78 -8.13 9.40
CA HIS A 36 -2.35 -8.02 9.70
C HIS A 36 -2.00 -6.73 10.44
N ARG A 37 -2.80 -6.35 11.45
CA ARG A 37 -2.58 -5.12 12.24
C ARG A 37 -1.19 -5.07 12.88
N GLY A 38 -0.55 -3.91 12.81
CA GLY A 38 0.82 -3.73 13.29
C GLY A 38 1.21 -2.28 13.56
N LYS A 39 2.50 -1.97 13.33
CA LYS A 39 3.10 -0.67 13.65
C LYS A 39 3.48 0.15 12.41
N THR A 40 3.40 -0.45 11.23
CA THR A 40 3.87 0.10 9.95
C THR A 40 2.71 0.82 9.26
N PRO A 41 2.76 2.15 9.03
CA PRO A 41 1.70 2.86 8.32
C PRO A 41 1.62 2.44 6.84
N VAL A 42 0.41 2.51 6.28
CA VAL A 42 0.13 2.13 4.88
C VAL A 42 -0.32 3.33 4.06
N TYR A 43 0.34 3.53 2.92
CA TYR A 43 0.05 4.53 1.91
C TYR A 43 -0.45 3.83 0.66
N ILE A 44 -1.54 4.32 0.07
CA ILE A 44 -2.11 3.76 -1.15
C ILE A 44 -1.96 4.80 -2.26
N ASN A 45 -1.14 4.50 -3.25
CA ASN A 45 -0.89 5.33 -4.42
C ASN A 45 -1.75 4.85 -5.58
N PHE A 46 -2.77 5.61 -5.96
CA PHE A 46 -3.59 5.31 -7.12
C PHE A 46 -2.97 5.94 -8.36
N ARG A 47 -2.40 5.13 -9.26
CA ARG A 47 -1.91 5.59 -10.55
C ARG A 47 -2.98 5.42 -11.62
N ASP A 48 -3.34 6.53 -12.24
CA ASP A 48 -4.21 6.54 -13.41
C ASP A 48 -3.45 6.35 -14.72
N HIS A 49 -4.13 5.95 -15.79
CA HIS A 49 -3.55 5.85 -17.15
C HIS A 49 -2.97 7.19 -17.63
N GLN A 50 -3.44 8.32 -17.12
CA GLN A 50 -2.85 9.63 -17.41
C GLN A 50 -1.56 9.94 -16.63
N GLY A 51 -1.06 9.02 -15.80
CA GLY A 51 0.13 9.24 -14.97
C GLY A 51 -0.13 10.10 -13.73
N LYS A 52 -1.40 10.45 -13.44
CA LYS A 52 -1.77 11.08 -12.17
C LYS A 52 -1.71 10.05 -11.05
N ALA A 53 -0.92 10.34 -10.01
CA ALA A 53 -0.86 9.55 -8.80
C ALA A 53 -1.64 10.25 -7.68
N ALA A 54 -2.69 9.62 -7.15
CA ALA A 54 -3.38 10.08 -5.94
C ALA A 54 -2.89 9.26 -4.75
N VAL A 55 -2.20 9.91 -3.82
CA VAL A 55 -1.71 9.28 -2.58
C VAL A 55 -2.79 9.39 -1.51
N ILE A 56 -3.38 8.27 -1.14
CA ILE A 56 -4.29 8.16 -0.01
C ILE A 56 -3.51 7.64 1.18
N ASN A 57 -3.37 8.51 2.18
CA ASN A 57 -2.88 8.08 3.48
C ASN A 57 -4.04 7.41 4.21
N SER A 58 -3.90 6.10 4.48
CA SER A 58 -4.91 5.36 5.24
C SER A 58 -4.94 5.80 6.72
N GLY A 59 -4.00 6.64 7.13
CA GLY A 59 -3.92 7.26 8.44
C GLY A 59 -3.50 6.26 9.52
N ASP A 60 -3.61 6.71 10.77
CA ASP A 60 -3.22 5.91 11.95
C ASP A 60 -4.05 4.64 12.15
N ARG A 61 -5.21 4.56 11.46
CA ARG A 61 -6.16 3.44 11.56
C ARG A 61 -5.71 2.18 10.82
N PHE A 62 -4.91 2.33 9.77
CA PHE A 62 -4.41 1.22 8.96
C PHE A 62 -2.90 1.12 9.10
N ARG A 63 -2.49 0.52 10.22
CA ARG A 63 -1.11 0.12 10.46
C ARG A 63 -1.04 -1.39 10.38
N VAL A 64 -0.08 -1.90 9.62
CA VAL A 64 0.13 -3.34 9.45
C VAL A 64 1.49 -3.80 9.91
N VAL A 65 1.68 -5.10 9.98
CA VAL A 65 3.00 -5.72 10.06
C VAL A 65 3.49 -6.00 8.64
N ALA A 66 4.67 -5.49 8.31
CA ALA A 66 5.35 -5.82 7.06
C ALA A 66 5.94 -7.23 7.20
N SER A 67 5.16 -8.22 6.79
CA SER A 67 5.57 -9.63 6.71
C SER A 67 5.49 -10.12 5.27
N ASP A 68 6.31 -11.11 4.93
CA ASP A 68 6.35 -11.73 3.60
C ASP A 68 4.97 -12.24 3.17
N THR A 69 4.20 -12.81 4.10
CA THR A 69 2.81 -13.25 3.86
C THR A 69 1.91 -12.10 3.44
N LEU A 70 1.98 -10.95 4.11
CA LEU A 70 1.17 -9.77 3.77
C LEU A 70 1.54 -9.25 2.37
N MET A 71 2.84 -9.23 2.04
CA MET A 71 3.29 -8.81 0.71
C MET A 71 2.74 -9.75 -0.36
N LEU A 72 2.87 -11.07 -0.17
CA LEU A 72 2.32 -12.08 -1.08
C LEU A 72 0.81 -11.96 -1.27
N GLU A 73 0.05 -11.73 -0.20
CA GLU A 73 -1.40 -11.54 -0.27
C GLU A 73 -1.77 -10.25 -1.01
N LEU A 74 -1.07 -9.15 -0.69
CA LEU A 74 -1.30 -7.87 -1.35
C LEU A 74 -0.90 -7.92 -2.83
N GLU A 75 0.21 -8.54 -3.21
CA GLU A 75 0.64 -8.69 -4.60
C GLU A 75 -0.33 -9.55 -5.42
N LYS A 76 -0.92 -10.59 -4.81
CA LYS A 76 -1.96 -11.39 -5.49
C LYS A 76 -3.20 -10.60 -5.88
N ILE A 77 -3.52 -9.55 -5.13
CA ILE A 77 -4.76 -8.79 -5.29
C ILE A 77 -4.51 -7.46 -6.00
N ALA A 78 -3.46 -6.74 -5.61
CA ALA A 78 -3.05 -5.46 -6.18
C ALA A 78 -2.22 -5.60 -7.47
N GLY A 79 -1.68 -6.78 -7.75
CA GLY A 79 -0.76 -7.05 -8.85
C GLY A 79 0.69 -7.21 -8.40
N GLU A 80 1.45 -8.01 -9.12
CA GLU A 80 2.90 -8.15 -8.91
C GLU A 80 3.58 -6.77 -9.01
N ASN A 81 4.53 -6.49 -8.11
CA ASN A 81 5.24 -5.19 -8.04
C ASN A 81 4.39 -3.98 -7.60
N SER A 82 3.12 -4.17 -7.23
CA SER A 82 2.27 -3.09 -6.70
C SER A 82 2.58 -2.74 -5.24
N VAL A 83 3.36 -3.53 -4.52
CA VAL A 83 3.66 -3.29 -3.09
C VAL A 83 5.14 -2.92 -2.93
N LYS A 84 5.39 -1.82 -2.24
CA LYS A 84 6.74 -1.32 -1.94
C LYS A 84 6.88 -0.98 -0.47
N ILE A 85 8.01 -1.32 0.10
CA ILE A 85 8.39 -0.89 1.45
C ILE A 85 9.36 0.28 1.30
N THR A 86 9.07 1.39 1.95
CA THR A 86 9.91 2.60 2.00
C THR A 86 10.34 2.87 3.43
#